data_AF-A0A7D6V938-F1
#
_entry.id   AF-A0A7D6V938-F1
#
_cell.length_a   1.000
_cell.length_b   1.000
_cell.length_c   1.000
_cell.angle_alpha   90.00
_cell.angle_beta   90.00
_cell.angle_gamma   90.00
#
_symmetry.space_group_name_H-M   'P 1'
#
loop_
_entity.id
_entity.type
_entity.pdbx_description
1 polymer ?
#
loop_
_entity_poly.entity_id
_entity_poly.type
_entity_poly.pdbx_seq_one_letter_code
_entity_poly.pdbx_strand_id
1 'polypeptide(L)'
;MTAAREVPDPWAGPPAAAHWVPARGLANGLNARAWGVLADLPESQVYRVLFALIDAGIAGYVLPVRATVLEPGDPDVVWRLRVDIARFRAAEDLLMDLLRYARRTAAPRTPQPRPARRRRPRVPLVRKTLREPR
;
A
#
# COMPACT_ATOMS: atom_id res chain seq x y z
N MET A 1 -13.54 12.31 37.68
CA MET A 1 -13.92 11.50 36.51
C MET A 1 -13.46 12.25 35.27
N THR A 2 -12.31 11.88 34.71
CA THR A 2 -11.69 12.61 33.60
C THR A 2 -12.29 12.07 32.31
N ALA A 3 -13.09 12.88 31.61
CA ALA A 3 -13.67 12.49 30.33
C ALA A 3 -12.53 12.21 29.33
N ALA A 4 -12.51 11.00 28.77
CA ALA A 4 -11.63 10.67 27.67
C ALA A 4 -11.98 11.61 26.52
N ARG A 5 -11.03 12.48 26.17
CA ARG A 5 -11.16 13.40 25.05
C ARG A 5 -11.14 12.55 23.79
N GLU A 6 -12.31 12.27 23.22
CA GLU A 6 -12.44 11.57 21.95
C GLU A 6 -11.55 12.26 20.92
N VAL A 7 -10.54 11.53 20.45
CA VAL A 7 -9.72 11.96 19.32
C VAL A 7 -10.60 11.81 18.09
N PRO A 8 -10.94 12.90 17.38
CA PRO A 8 -11.73 12.79 16.16
C PRO A 8 -10.98 11.90 15.19
N ASP A 9 -11.62 10.87 14.66
CA ASP A 9 -11.04 10.05 13.60
C ASP A 9 -10.77 10.98 12.41
N PRO A 10 -9.50 11.20 12.00
CA PRO A 10 -9.17 12.08 10.88
C PRO A 10 -9.76 11.58 9.55
N TRP A 11 -10.23 10.33 9.51
CA TRP A 11 -10.90 9.71 8.37
C TRP A 11 -12.43 9.81 8.46
N ALA A 12 -12.99 10.15 9.63
CA ALA A 12 -14.38 10.51 9.76
C ALA A 12 -14.57 11.94 9.22
N GLY A 13 -14.70 12.04 7.91
CA GLY A 13 -15.05 13.29 7.26
C GLY A 13 -16.35 13.85 7.85
N PRO A 14 -16.51 15.19 7.94
CA PRO A 14 -17.82 15.77 8.25
C PRO A 14 -18.84 15.20 7.26
N PRO A 15 -20.12 15.01 7.64
CA PRO A 15 -21.15 14.56 6.72
C PRO A 15 -21.26 15.58 5.59
N ALA A 16 -20.52 15.32 4.51
CA ALA A 16 -20.47 16.18 3.36
C ALA A 16 -21.89 16.23 2.79
N ALA A 17 -22.29 17.40 2.33
CA ALA A 17 -23.57 17.68 1.67
C ALA A 17 -23.76 16.93 0.32
N ALA A 18 -23.18 15.75 0.16
CA ALA A 18 -23.52 14.75 -0.81
C ALA A 18 -24.29 13.65 -0.08
N HIS A 19 -25.61 13.81 0.00
CA HIS A 19 -26.64 12.83 0.44
C HIS A 19 -26.48 11.37 -0.04
N TRP A 20 -25.42 11.04 -0.78
CA TRP A 20 -25.23 9.77 -1.44
C TRP A 20 -23.97 9.02 -1.03
N VAL A 21 -23.03 9.59 -0.25
CA VAL A 21 -21.81 8.88 0.16
C VAL A 21 -22.18 7.73 1.13
N PRO A 22 -22.00 6.45 0.75
CA PRO A 22 -22.38 5.35 1.63
C PRO A 22 -21.57 5.33 2.94
N ALA A 23 -22.24 5.06 4.06
CA ALA A 23 -21.63 5.01 5.39
C ALA A 23 -20.52 3.94 5.57
N ARG A 24 -20.34 3.01 4.62
CA ARG A 24 -19.40 1.88 4.71
C ARG A 24 -18.09 2.08 3.93
N GLY A 25 -17.84 3.27 3.39
CA GLY A 25 -16.61 3.55 2.64
C GLY A 25 -15.62 4.44 3.40
N LEU A 26 -14.44 4.62 2.83
CA LEU A 26 -13.38 5.45 3.37
C LEU A 26 -13.21 6.70 2.49
N ALA A 27 -13.28 7.87 3.10
CA ALA A 27 -13.02 9.14 2.44
C ALA A 27 -11.63 9.65 2.83
N ASN A 28 -11.02 10.45 1.96
CA ASN A 28 -9.75 11.10 2.23
C ASN A 28 -9.88 12.48 2.91
N GLY A 29 -11.05 12.78 3.47
CA GLY A 29 -11.34 14.03 4.20
C GLY A 29 -11.63 15.26 3.33
N LEU A 30 -11.48 15.16 2.01
CA LEU A 30 -11.79 16.26 1.08
C LEU A 30 -13.20 16.14 0.50
N ASN A 31 -13.83 17.28 0.24
CA ASN A 31 -15.19 17.35 -0.31
C ASN A 31 -15.18 17.47 -1.83
N ALA A 32 -16.06 16.75 -2.51
CA ALA A 32 -16.32 16.89 -3.95
C ALA A 32 -17.77 17.35 -4.20
N ARG A 33 -17.98 18.08 -5.29
CA ARG A 33 -19.34 18.46 -5.74
C ARG A 33 -20.07 17.32 -6.43
N ALA A 34 -19.35 16.53 -7.21
CA ALA A 34 -19.85 15.37 -7.92
C ALA A 34 -18.73 14.33 -8.02
N TRP A 35 -19.08 13.05 -8.13
CA TRP A 35 -18.07 12.00 -8.11
C TRP A 35 -18.21 11.01 -9.26
N GLY A 36 -17.10 10.67 -9.89
CA GLY A 36 -16.98 9.65 -10.92
C GLY A 36 -16.28 8.40 -10.39
N VAL A 37 -16.64 7.23 -10.91
CA VAL A 37 -15.92 5.97 -10.62
C VAL A 37 -14.65 5.95 -11.47
N LEU A 38 -13.49 5.78 -10.82
CA LEU A 38 -12.20 5.78 -11.50
C LEU A 38 -11.64 4.37 -11.69
N ALA A 39 -11.62 3.56 -10.62
CA ALA A 39 -11.04 2.21 -10.67
C ALA A 39 -11.53 1.35 -9.50
N ASP A 40 -11.38 0.03 -9.63
CA ASP A 40 -11.50 -0.90 -8.51
C ASP A 40 -10.08 -1.23 -8.02
N LEU A 41 -9.87 -1.09 -6.70
CA LEU A 41 -8.57 -1.23 -6.06
C LEU A 41 -8.53 -2.50 -5.18
N PRO A 42 -7.39 -3.19 -5.08
CA PRO A 42 -7.18 -4.13 -3.99
C PRO A 42 -7.05 -3.36 -2.66
N GLU A 43 -7.45 -3.99 -1.56
CA GLU A 43 -7.41 -3.38 -0.21
C GLU A 43 -6.02 -2.84 0.14
N SER A 44 -4.97 -3.56 -0.25
CA SER A 44 -3.57 -3.17 -0.01
C SER A 44 -3.14 -1.84 -0.63
N GLN A 45 -3.91 -1.32 -1.60
CA GLN A 45 -3.61 -0.06 -2.28
C GLN A 45 -4.47 1.12 -1.80
N VAL A 46 -5.55 0.85 -1.06
CA VAL A 46 -6.55 1.87 -0.67
C VAL A 46 -5.90 3.08 -0.02
N TYR A 47 -5.20 2.88 1.10
CA TYR A 47 -4.63 4.00 1.84
C TYR A 47 -3.58 4.77 1.04
N ARG A 48 -2.71 4.06 0.31
CA ARG A 48 -1.67 4.69 -0.51
C ARG A 48 -2.28 5.61 -1.57
N VAL A 49 -3.35 5.16 -2.24
CA VAL A 49 -4.05 5.97 -3.25
C VAL A 49 -4.77 7.15 -2.61
N LEU A 50 -5.49 6.94 -1.50
CA LEU A 50 -6.18 8.03 -0.80
C LEU A 50 -5.21 9.11 -0.32
N PHE A 51 -4.04 8.74 0.22
CA PHE A 51 -2.99 9.68 0.62
C PHE A 51 -2.45 10.48 -0.57
N ALA A 52 -2.11 9.82 -1.67
CA ALA A 52 -1.62 10.53 -2.85
C ALA A 52 -2.67 11.51 -3.43
N LEU A 53 -3.96 11.16 -3.35
CA LEU A 53 -5.04 12.06 -3.73
C LEU A 53 -5.14 13.26 -2.79
N ILE A 54 -4.95 13.08 -1.47
CA ILE A 54 -4.86 14.19 -0.50
C ILE A 54 -3.71 15.12 -0.88
N ASP A 55 -2.52 14.57 -1.13
CA ASP A 55 -1.33 15.34 -1.48
C ASP A 55 -1.54 16.16 -2.77
N ALA A 56 -2.34 15.64 -3.71
CA ALA A 56 -2.72 16.32 -4.94
C ALA A 56 -3.92 17.28 -4.80
N GLY A 57 -4.52 17.38 -3.61
CA GLY A 57 -5.73 18.17 -3.36
C GLY A 57 -6.94 17.67 -4.15
N ILE A 58 -7.06 16.35 -4.33
CA ILE A 58 -8.15 15.70 -5.06
C ILE A 58 -9.02 14.93 -4.08
N ALA A 59 -10.32 15.22 -4.06
CA ALA A 59 -11.26 14.47 -3.24
C ALA A 59 -11.40 13.04 -3.73
N GLY A 60 -11.24 12.09 -2.80
CA GLY A 60 -11.21 10.66 -3.06
C GLY A 60 -12.03 9.90 -2.01
N TYR A 61 -12.79 8.93 -2.48
CA TYR A 61 -13.62 8.05 -1.66
C TYR A 61 -13.58 6.63 -2.23
N VAL A 62 -13.47 5.63 -1.36
CA VAL A 62 -13.56 4.21 -1.75
C VAL A 62 -14.73 3.54 -1.06
N LEU A 63 -15.36 2.58 -1.73
CA LEU A 63 -16.35 1.70 -1.13
C LEU A 63 -16.02 0.22 -1.41
N PRO A 64 -16.19 -0.69 -0.44
CA PRO A 64 -16.06 -2.11 -0.71
C PRO A 64 -17.25 -2.58 -1.56
N VAL A 65 -16.96 -3.27 -2.66
CA VAL A 65 -17.96 -3.87 -3.55
C VAL A 65 -17.62 -5.33 -3.79
N ARG A 66 -18.65 -6.17 -3.92
CA ARG A 66 -18.45 -7.56 -4.36
C ARG A 66 -17.95 -7.57 -5.79
N ALA A 67 -16.83 -8.25 -6.02
CA ALA A 67 -16.31 -8.48 -7.35
C ALA A 67 -16.94 -9.73 -7.96
N THR A 68 -16.97 -9.78 -9.29
CA THR A 68 -17.22 -11.04 -10.00
C THR A 68 -15.91 -11.80 -10.06
N VAL A 69 -15.84 -12.94 -9.39
CA VAL A 69 -14.68 -13.84 -9.41
C VAL A 69 -14.67 -14.56 -10.75
N LEU A 70 -13.63 -14.33 -11.57
CA LEU A 70 -13.48 -14.95 -12.87
C LEU A 70 -12.46 -16.09 -12.82
N GLU A 71 -11.40 -15.94 -12.03
CA GLU A 71 -10.33 -16.91 -11.87
C GLU A 71 -10.07 -17.31 -10.40
N PRO A 72 -9.54 -18.53 -10.15
CA PRO A 72 -9.10 -18.92 -8.82
C PRO A 72 -7.99 -17.98 -8.29
N GLY A 73 -8.29 -17.25 -7.22
CA GLY A 73 -7.38 -16.27 -6.62
C GLY A 73 -7.81 -14.81 -6.80
N ASP A 74 -8.85 -14.55 -7.60
CA ASP A 74 -9.47 -13.23 -7.64
C ASP A 74 -10.07 -12.88 -6.27
N PRO A 75 -9.96 -11.61 -5.82
CA PRO A 75 -10.54 -11.19 -4.56
C PRO A 75 -12.08 -11.12 -4.66
N ASP A 76 -12.78 -11.66 -3.68
CA ASP A 76 -14.26 -11.57 -3.56
C ASP A 76 -14.74 -10.12 -3.39
N VAL A 77 -13.88 -9.25 -2.85
CA VAL A 77 -14.18 -7.85 -2.55
C VAL A 77 -13.09 -6.96 -3.12
N VAL A 78 -13.50 -5.94 -3.86
CA VAL A 78 -12.63 -4.86 -4.34
C VAL A 78 -13.11 -3.52 -3.80
N TRP A 79 -12.21 -2.55 -3.73
CA TRP A 79 -12.48 -1.22 -3.22
C TRP A 79 -12.64 -0.25 -4.38
N ARG A 80 -13.89 0.08 -4.70
CA ARG A 80 -14.22 0.99 -5.81
C ARG A 80 -13.88 2.42 -5.46
N LEU A 81 -12.87 2.96 -6.13
CA LEU A 81 -12.43 4.33 -6.04
C LEU A 81 -13.35 5.25 -6.84
N ARG A 82 -13.78 6.32 -6.17
CA ARG A 82 -14.48 7.45 -6.73
C ARG A 82 -13.69 8.72 -6.45
N VAL A 83 -13.72 9.65 -7.40
CA VAL A 83 -12.99 10.92 -7.33
C VAL A 83 -13.88 12.07 -7.80
N ASP A 84 -13.52 13.30 -7.43
CA ASP A 84 -14.18 14.49 -7.96
C ASP A 84 -14.14 14.51 -9.50
N ILE A 85 -15.31 14.61 -10.15
CA ILE A 85 -15.42 14.65 -11.62
C ILE A 85 -14.62 15.82 -12.19
N ALA A 86 -14.59 16.97 -11.50
CA ALA A 86 -13.84 18.14 -11.96
C ALA A 86 -12.33 17.89 -12.04
N ARG A 87 -11.83 16.88 -11.32
CA ARG A 87 -10.41 16.51 -11.23
C ARG A 87 -10.15 15.10 -11.79
N PHE A 88 -11.10 14.50 -12.51
CA PHE A 88 -11.04 13.11 -12.93
C PHE A 88 -9.79 12.76 -13.73
N ARG A 89 -9.43 13.56 -14.74
CA ARG A 89 -8.23 13.33 -15.55
C ARG A 89 -6.94 13.41 -14.74
N ALA A 90 -6.83 14.41 -13.87
CA ALA A 90 -5.67 14.54 -12.99
C ALA A 90 -5.56 13.35 -12.01
N ALA A 91 -6.69 12.84 -11.52
CA ALA A 91 -6.72 11.66 -10.66
C ALA A 91 -6.33 10.38 -11.42
N GLU A 92 -6.77 10.25 -12.67
CA GLU A 92 -6.41 9.16 -13.57
C GLU A 92 -4.90 9.14 -13.85
N ASP A 93 -4.31 10.28 -14.19
CA ASP A 93 -2.87 10.42 -14.42
C ASP A 93 -2.07 10.05 -13.16
N LEU A 94 -2.47 10.58 -12.00
CA LEU A 94 -1.86 10.27 -10.71
C LEU A 94 -1.91 8.76 -10.40
N LEU A 95 -3.06 8.13 -10.63
CA LEU A 95 -3.24 6.70 -10.39
C LEU A 95 -2.34 5.87 -11.32
N MET A 96 -2.29 6.23 -12.60
CA MET A 96 -1.40 5.56 -13.55
C MET A 96 0.07 5.67 -13.11
N ASP A 97 0.51 6.83 -12.66
CA ASP A 97 1.89 7.03 -12.22
C ASP A 97 2.21 6.27 -10.93
N LEU A 98 1.28 6.21 -9.97
CA LEU A 98 1.42 5.39 -8.76
C LEU A 98 1.57 3.90 -9.10
N LEU A 99 0.74 3.39 -10.01
CA LEU A 99 0.75 1.98 -10.42
C LEU A 99 2.02 1.64 -11.21
N ARG A 100 2.48 2.56 -12.08
CA ARG A 100 3.77 2.43 -12.78
C ARG A 100 4.92 2.35 -11.78
N TYR A 101 4.92 3.20 -10.76
CA TYR A 101 5.97 3.19 -9.73
C TYR A 101 5.94 1.90 -8.91
N ALA A 102 4.76 1.45 -8.46
CA ALA A 102 4.60 0.21 -7.70
C ALA A 102 5.13 -1.01 -8.46
N ARG A 103 4.85 -1.10 -9.78
CA ARG A 103 5.33 -2.19 -10.63
C ARG A 103 6.86 -2.22 -10.74
N ARG A 104 7.50 -1.04 -10.79
CA ARG A 104 8.98 -0.94 -10.86
C ARG A 104 9.64 -1.37 -9.56
N THR A 105 9.03 -1.06 -8.40
CA THR A 105 9.55 -1.48 -7.10
C THR A 105 9.34 -2.98 -6.84
N ALA A 106 8.27 -3.55 -7.38
CA ALA A 106 7.95 -4.97 -7.27
C ALA A 106 8.75 -5.88 -8.23
N ALA A 107 9.61 -5.32 -9.08
CA ALA A 107 10.51 -6.11 -9.91
C ALA A 107 11.31 -7.08 -9.02
N PRO A 108 11.41 -8.37 -9.38
CA PRO A 108 12.14 -9.32 -8.55
C PRO A 108 13.57 -8.84 -8.44
N ARG A 109 14.03 -8.60 -7.21
CA ARG A 109 15.45 -8.66 -6.91
C ARG A 109 15.88 -10.06 -7.34
N THR A 110 16.51 -10.17 -8.51
CA THR A 110 17.22 -11.37 -8.91
C THR A 110 18.06 -11.77 -7.69
N PRO A 111 18.03 -13.03 -7.24
CA PRO A 111 18.91 -13.46 -6.17
C PRO A 111 20.32 -13.26 -6.71
N GLN A 112 20.97 -12.18 -6.29
CA GLN A 112 22.35 -11.94 -6.62
C GLN A 112 23.11 -13.15 -6.07
N PRO A 113 23.80 -13.95 -6.91
CA PRO A 113 24.55 -15.07 -6.40
C PRO A 113 25.55 -14.52 -5.39
N ARG A 114 25.37 -14.90 -4.12
CA ARG A 114 26.28 -14.51 -3.04
C ARG A 114 27.70 -14.77 -3.52
N PRO A 115 28.62 -13.78 -3.48
CA PRO A 115 30.00 -14.03 -3.87
C PRO A 115 30.51 -15.17 -2.98
N ALA A 116 30.99 -16.23 -3.62
CA ALA A 116 31.47 -17.44 -2.98
C ALA A 116 32.45 -17.06 -1.86
N ARG A 117 32.05 -17.34 -0.62
CA ARG A 117 32.82 -17.10 0.59
C ARG A 117 34.15 -17.83 0.44
N ARG A 118 35.23 -17.08 0.13
CA ARG A 118 36.60 -17.60 0.02
C ARG A 118 36.90 -18.48 1.24
N ARG A 119 36.99 -19.78 1.03
CA ARG A 119 37.46 -20.73 2.04
C ARG A 119 38.90 -20.34 2.38
N ARG A 120 39.11 -19.78 3.57
CA ARG A 120 40.46 -19.64 4.13
C ARG A 120 41.01 -21.04 4.38
N PRO A 121 42.21 -21.39 3.89
CA PRO A 121 42.83 -22.66 4.25
C PRO A 121 43.18 -22.65 5.74
N ARG A 122 42.71 -23.67 6.47
CA ARG A 122 43.09 -23.91 7.86
C ARG A 122 44.53 -24.39 7.88
N VAL A 123 45.43 -23.59 8.44
CA VAL A 123 46.81 -23.98 8.73
C VAL A 123 46.79 -25.05 9.83
N PRO A 124 47.42 -26.22 9.65
CA PRO A 124 47.50 -27.21 10.71
C PRO A 124 48.49 -26.76 11.78
N LEU A 125 48.00 -26.65 13.02
CA LEU A 125 48.82 -26.39 14.20
C LEU A 125 49.61 -27.66 14.53
N VAL A 126 50.91 -27.68 14.23
CA VAL A 126 51.84 -28.73 14.65
C VAL A 126 51.93 -28.70 16.19
N ARG A 127 51.41 -29.73 16.85
CA ARG A 127 51.68 -29.98 18.27
C ARG A 127 53.09 -30.56 18.40
N LYS A 128 54.02 -29.77 18.92
CA LYS A 128 55.27 -30.29 19.51
C LYS A 128 54.91 -31.15 20.72
N THR A 129 55.04 -32.46 20.60
CA THR A 129 55.14 -33.34 21.77
C THR A 129 56.58 -33.30 22.26
N LEU A 130 56.79 -32.66 23.41
CA LEU A 130 57.99 -32.84 24.22
C LEU A 130 58.04 -34.32 24.63
N ARG A 131 59.12 -35.00 24.25
CA ARG A 131 59.39 -36.39 24.60
C ARG A 131 60.53 -36.36 25.61
N GLU A 132 60.19 -36.55 26.87
CA GLU A 132 61.11 -37.01 27.91
C GLU A 132 60.57 -38.36 28.36
N PRO A 133 61.43 -39.38 28.48
CA PRO A 133 61.74 -39.79 29.85
C PRO A 133 63.16 -40.33 30.09
N ARG A 134 63.58 -40.09 31.34
CA ARG A 134 64.52 -40.82 32.21
C ARG A 134 66.02 -40.59 32.04
#